data_AF-A0A412Z274-F1
#
_entry.id   AF-A0A412Z274-F1
#
_cell.length_a   1.000
_cell.length_b   1.000
_cell.length_c   1.000
_cell.angle_alpha   90.00
_cell.angle_beta   90.00
_cell.angle_gamma   90.00
#
_symmetry.space_group_name_H-M   'P 1'
#
loop_
_entity.id
_entity.type
_entity.pdbx_description
1 polymer ?
#
loop_
_entity_poly.entity_id
_entity_poly.type
_entity_poly.pdbx_seq_one_letter_code
_entity_poly.pdbx_strand_id
1 'polypeptide(L)'
;MESVIYYFSATGNSLRIANIMAERMDGLLLPMSRYKGTKCSSRQIGLVFPTYFWGVPRTVAEFVDEMKVEADNPYVFAAATCGGLAGGVLGHLDALLKKKGLHLDYGITIPSVANFIEEYNPKTRSADRKLREADEMAERASAEVIAARRNGPFGFHVWDRMFYKLYTDYKLNRDTGFHVDDTCVRCGICQRICPSRNIVLKNEKPEFQHRCEHCVACINCCPQQAIQWKHATQKRVRYRNPGVSVHDIIEGMGSARNSFISKDRDI
;
A
#
# COMPACT_ATOMS: atom_id res chain seq x y z
N MET A 1 -12.94 -22.38 -1.76
CA MET A 1 -13.28 -21.11 -2.44
C MET A 1 -11.99 -20.32 -2.45
N GLU A 2 -11.39 -20.09 -3.60
CA GLU A 2 -10.11 -19.39 -3.66
C GLU A 2 -10.32 -17.91 -3.31
N SER A 3 -9.86 -17.53 -2.13
CA SER A 3 -9.81 -16.13 -1.71
C SER A 3 -8.86 -15.39 -2.62
N VAL A 4 -9.19 -14.15 -3.01
CA VAL A 4 -8.22 -13.27 -3.69
C VAL A 4 -7.92 -12.10 -2.77
N ILE A 5 -6.63 -11.86 -2.51
CA ILE A 5 -6.16 -10.76 -1.67
C ILE A 5 -5.38 -9.79 -2.55
N TYR A 6 -5.94 -8.60 -2.75
CA TYR A 6 -5.24 -7.51 -3.41
C TYR A 6 -4.46 -6.69 -2.39
N TYR A 7 -3.22 -6.31 -2.72
CA TYR A 7 -2.38 -5.54 -1.80
C TYR A 7 -1.66 -4.35 -2.42
N PHE A 8 -1.33 -3.37 -1.57
CA PHE A 8 -0.43 -2.24 -1.89
C PHE A 8 0.52 -2.00 -0.71
N SER A 9 1.83 -1.80 -0.96
CA SER A 9 2.82 -1.68 0.13
C SER A 9 4.10 -0.97 -0.30
N ALA A 10 4.32 0.25 0.20
CA ALA A 10 5.51 1.05 -0.15
C ALA A 10 6.82 0.61 0.56
N THR A 11 6.71 -0.05 1.71
CA THR A 11 7.88 -0.40 2.56
C THR A 11 7.79 -1.81 3.14
N GLY A 12 6.85 -2.63 2.69
CA GLY A 12 6.71 -4.04 3.10
C GLY A 12 5.77 -4.31 4.28
N ASN A 13 5.32 -3.32 5.06
CA ASN A 13 4.44 -3.59 6.21
C ASN A 13 3.13 -4.26 5.81
N SER A 14 2.40 -3.68 4.85
CA SER A 14 1.14 -4.25 4.38
C SER A 14 1.35 -5.53 3.56
N LEU A 15 2.48 -5.68 2.88
CA LEU A 15 2.83 -6.91 2.16
C LEU A 15 3.05 -8.08 3.12
N ARG A 16 3.73 -7.87 4.26
CA ARG A 16 3.86 -8.91 5.30
C ARG A 16 2.50 -9.38 5.81
N ILE A 17 1.59 -8.45 6.10
CA ILE A 17 0.21 -8.75 6.51
C ILE A 17 -0.52 -9.51 5.40
N ALA A 18 -0.41 -9.07 4.15
CA ALA A 18 -1.09 -9.70 3.04
C ALA A 18 -0.60 -11.14 2.80
N ASN A 19 0.71 -11.39 2.94
CA ASN A 19 1.29 -12.75 2.87
C ASN A 19 0.72 -13.65 3.95
N ILE A 20 0.74 -13.23 5.22
CA ILE A 20 0.20 -14.02 6.34
C ILE A 20 -1.27 -14.37 6.07
N MET A 21 -2.08 -13.38 5.68
CA MET A 21 -3.49 -13.62 5.39
C MET A 21 -3.70 -14.55 4.20
N ALA A 22 -2.94 -14.38 3.12
CA ALA A 22 -3.02 -15.22 1.92
C ALA A 22 -2.64 -16.67 2.25
N GLU A 23 -1.54 -16.90 2.96
CA GLU A 23 -1.10 -18.24 3.37
C GLU A 23 -2.14 -18.92 4.26
N ARG A 24 -2.71 -18.20 5.23
CA ARG A 24 -3.72 -18.76 6.14
C ARG A 24 -5.06 -19.08 5.48
N MET A 25 -5.41 -18.31 4.46
CA MET A 25 -6.68 -18.44 3.76
C MET A 25 -6.59 -19.29 2.50
N ASP A 26 -5.41 -19.84 2.19
CA ASP A 26 -5.12 -20.49 0.91
C ASP A 26 -5.55 -19.60 -0.28
N GLY A 27 -5.19 -18.32 -0.19
CA GLY A 27 -5.65 -17.24 -1.06
C GLY A 27 -4.60 -16.80 -2.07
N LEU A 28 -5.08 -16.40 -3.26
CA LEU A 28 -4.26 -15.80 -4.30
C LEU A 28 -3.91 -14.35 -3.95
N LEU A 29 -2.61 -14.04 -3.86
CA LEU A 29 -2.12 -12.69 -3.53
C LEU A 29 -1.74 -11.89 -4.78
N LEU A 30 -2.39 -10.75 -5.01
CA LEU A 30 -2.22 -9.93 -6.22
C LEU A 30 -1.91 -8.45 -5.92
N PRO A 31 -0.90 -7.83 -6.55
CA PRO A 31 -0.59 -6.42 -6.31
C PRO A 31 -1.54 -5.45 -7.03
N MET A 32 -2.18 -4.55 -6.28
CA MET A 32 -3.11 -3.55 -6.80
C MET A 32 -2.50 -2.69 -7.94
N SER A 33 -1.21 -2.36 -7.85
CA SER A 33 -0.52 -1.55 -8.86
C SER A 33 -0.46 -2.19 -10.26
N ARG A 34 -0.60 -3.53 -10.35
CA ARG A 34 -0.53 -4.30 -11.61
C ARG A 34 -1.87 -4.81 -12.10
N TYR A 35 -2.85 -4.92 -11.20
CA TYR A 35 -4.17 -5.50 -11.45
C TYR A 35 -5.29 -4.46 -11.49
N LYS A 36 -4.95 -3.19 -11.76
CA LYS A 36 -5.97 -2.18 -12.04
C LYS A 36 -6.81 -2.59 -13.25
N GLY A 37 -8.13 -2.42 -13.15
CA GLY A 37 -9.05 -2.83 -14.22
C GLY A 37 -9.31 -4.35 -14.29
N THR A 38 -8.76 -5.14 -13.35
CA THR A 38 -8.98 -6.58 -13.31
C THR A 38 -10.45 -6.92 -13.16
N LYS A 39 -10.84 -8.03 -13.77
CA LYS A 39 -12.04 -8.74 -13.40
C LYS A 39 -11.73 -9.64 -12.22
N CYS A 40 -12.68 -9.77 -11.30
CA CYS A 40 -12.56 -10.62 -10.13
C CYS A 40 -13.84 -11.45 -10.01
N SER A 41 -13.71 -12.75 -10.17
CA SER A 41 -14.78 -13.75 -10.05
C SER A 41 -14.84 -14.38 -8.65
N SER A 42 -13.90 -14.05 -7.76
CA SER A 42 -13.85 -14.61 -6.41
C SER A 42 -14.99 -14.10 -5.53
N ARG A 43 -15.53 -15.01 -4.70
CA ARG A 43 -16.55 -14.72 -3.70
C ARG A 43 -15.98 -14.19 -2.38
N GLN A 44 -14.66 -14.20 -2.20
CA GLN A 44 -13.99 -13.69 -1.00
C GLN A 44 -12.82 -12.79 -1.43
N ILE A 45 -13.00 -11.47 -1.26
CA ILE A 45 -12.11 -10.43 -1.79
C ILE A 45 -11.47 -9.67 -0.64
N GLY A 46 -10.15 -9.75 -0.53
CA GLY A 46 -9.34 -9.05 0.46
C GLY A 46 -8.65 -7.82 -0.09
N LEU A 47 -8.60 -6.74 0.71
CA LEU A 47 -7.90 -5.50 0.37
C LEU A 47 -6.92 -5.14 1.51
N VAL A 48 -5.61 -5.30 1.26
CA VAL A 48 -4.56 -5.07 2.28
C VAL A 48 -3.63 -3.93 1.87
N PHE A 49 -3.60 -2.85 2.66
CA PHE A 49 -2.91 -1.62 2.26
C PHE A 49 -2.50 -0.73 3.44
N PRO A 50 -1.58 0.24 3.26
CA PRO A 50 -1.24 1.21 4.29
C PRO A 50 -2.27 2.33 4.39
N THR A 51 -2.46 2.88 5.58
CA THR A 51 -3.22 4.12 5.78
C THR A 51 -2.39 5.33 5.39
N TYR A 52 -2.87 6.15 4.44
CA TYR A 52 -2.27 7.44 4.10
C TYR A 52 -3.24 8.56 4.48
N PHE A 53 -2.77 9.50 5.32
CA PHE A 53 -3.52 10.70 5.70
C PHE A 53 -4.94 10.41 6.23
N TRP A 54 -5.09 9.38 7.07
CA TRP A 54 -6.38 8.89 7.60
C TRP A 54 -7.36 8.34 6.55
N GLY A 55 -6.88 8.07 5.34
CA GLY A 55 -7.65 7.47 4.26
C GLY A 55 -6.85 6.44 3.48
N VAL A 56 -7.44 6.01 2.36
CA VAL A 56 -6.77 5.08 1.44
C VAL A 56 -5.72 5.83 0.59
N PRO A 57 -4.60 5.18 0.21
CA PRO A 57 -3.71 5.67 -0.82
C PRO A 57 -4.45 5.89 -2.15
N ARG A 58 -4.00 6.83 -2.98
CA ARG A 58 -4.59 7.06 -4.31
C ARG A 58 -4.47 5.80 -5.17
N THR A 59 -3.36 5.06 -5.08
CA THR A 59 -3.21 3.78 -5.82
C THR A 59 -4.30 2.78 -5.46
N VAL A 60 -4.72 2.73 -4.18
CA VAL A 60 -5.82 1.86 -3.71
C VAL A 60 -7.16 2.38 -4.19
N ALA A 61 -7.40 3.70 -4.14
CA ALA A 61 -8.63 4.30 -4.64
C ALA A 61 -8.82 4.05 -6.14
N GLU A 62 -7.77 4.22 -6.94
CA GLU A 62 -7.75 3.93 -8.38
C GLU A 62 -8.03 2.44 -8.64
N PHE A 63 -7.40 1.55 -7.88
CA PHE A 63 -7.67 0.11 -7.99
C PHE A 63 -9.14 -0.24 -7.73
N VAL A 64 -9.71 0.27 -6.63
CA VAL A 64 -11.11 0.00 -6.26
C VAL A 64 -12.09 0.59 -7.28
N ASP A 65 -11.78 1.74 -7.87
CA ASP A 65 -12.64 2.32 -8.89
C ASP A 65 -12.61 1.53 -10.22
N GLU A 66 -11.44 1.02 -10.60
CA GLU A 66 -11.23 0.32 -11.86
C GLU A 66 -11.59 -1.18 -11.82
N MET A 67 -11.52 -1.84 -10.65
CA MET A 67 -11.82 -3.27 -10.52
C MET A 67 -13.29 -3.58 -10.88
N LYS A 68 -13.49 -4.75 -11.50
CA LYS A 68 -14.82 -5.26 -11.86
C LYS A 68 -15.06 -6.56 -11.11
N VAL A 69 -16.11 -6.59 -10.28
CA VAL A 69 -16.48 -7.80 -9.57
C VAL A 69 -17.64 -8.47 -10.29
N GLU A 70 -17.42 -9.70 -10.73
CA GLU A 70 -18.41 -10.51 -11.45
C GLU A 70 -19.16 -11.46 -10.50
N ALA A 71 -18.60 -11.72 -9.31
CA ALA A 71 -19.26 -12.52 -8.29
C ALA A 71 -20.49 -11.80 -7.71
N ASP A 72 -21.59 -12.53 -7.57
CA ASP A 72 -22.78 -12.03 -6.88
C ASP A 72 -22.57 -12.05 -5.36
N ASN A 73 -22.83 -10.89 -4.73
CA ASN A 73 -22.68 -10.60 -3.31
C ASN A 73 -21.40 -11.22 -2.68
N PRO A 74 -20.20 -10.79 -3.13
CA PRO A 74 -18.94 -11.29 -2.60
C PRO A 74 -18.75 -10.82 -1.14
N TYR A 75 -18.09 -11.63 -0.34
CA TYR A 75 -17.61 -11.22 0.98
C TYR A 75 -16.35 -10.38 0.81
N VAL A 76 -16.39 -9.11 1.21
CA VAL A 76 -15.26 -8.18 1.08
C VAL A 76 -14.65 -7.88 2.44
N PHE A 77 -13.34 -8.06 2.57
CA PHE A 77 -12.62 -7.73 3.79
C PHE A 77 -11.40 -6.83 3.54
N ALA A 78 -10.95 -6.13 4.58
CA ALA A 78 -9.78 -5.26 4.48
C ALA A 78 -8.92 -5.27 5.74
N ALA A 79 -7.61 -5.17 5.53
CA ALA A 79 -6.62 -4.92 6.58
C ALA A 79 -5.80 -3.68 6.25
N ALA A 80 -5.96 -2.63 7.04
CA ALA A 80 -5.26 -1.36 6.86
C ALA A 80 -4.12 -1.22 7.88
N THR A 81 -2.85 -1.22 7.42
CA THR A 81 -1.73 -1.02 8.34
C THR A 81 -1.53 0.46 8.66
N CYS A 82 -1.25 0.82 9.92
CA CYS A 82 -1.01 2.22 10.30
C CYS A 82 0.18 2.37 11.27
N GLY A 83 0.96 3.45 11.13
CA GLY A 83 2.07 3.73 12.06
C GLY A 83 1.64 4.44 13.35
N GLY A 84 0.55 5.22 13.26
CA GLY A 84 -0.08 5.95 14.34
C GLY A 84 -1.59 5.74 14.28
N LEU A 85 -2.35 6.81 14.15
CA LEU A 85 -3.80 6.75 14.02
C LEU A 85 -4.21 6.29 12.61
N ALA A 86 -5.15 5.35 12.55
CA ALA A 86 -5.75 4.90 11.29
C ALA A 86 -6.79 5.90 10.74
N GLY A 87 -7.36 6.75 11.61
CA GLY A 87 -8.47 7.63 11.25
C GLY A 87 -9.64 6.85 10.61
N GLY A 88 -10.39 7.50 9.72
CA GLY A 88 -11.51 6.90 9.01
C GLY A 88 -11.16 6.02 7.80
N VAL A 89 -9.97 5.40 7.74
CA VAL A 89 -9.48 4.68 6.53
C VAL A 89 -10.42 3.57 6.04
N LEU A 90 -10.97 2.76 6.94
CA LEU A 90 -11.89 1.67 6.57
C LEU A 90 -13.23 2.22 6.09
N GLY A 91 -13.73 3.30 6.70
CA GLY A 91 -14.94 3.97 6.22
C GLY A 91 -14.72 4.66 4.87
N HIS A 92 -13.53 5.20 4.63
CA HIS A 92 -13.19 5.77 3.33
C HIS A 92 -13.17 4.67 2.26
N LEU A 93 -12.57 3.51 2.55
CA LEU A 93 -12.63 2.35 1.66
C LEU A 93 -14.07 1.90 1.41
N ASP A 94 -14.88 1.72 2.45
CA ASP A 94 -16.28 1.31 2.34
C ASP A 94 -17.11 2.31 1.50
N ALA A 95 -16.84 3.61 1.63
CA ALA A 95 -17.46 4.64 0.80
C ALA A 95 -17.07 4.56 -0.69
N LEU A 96 -15.86 4.07 -1.01
CA LEU A 96 -15.45 3.80 -2.39
C LEU A 96 -16.11 2.53 -2.93
N LEU A 97 -16.15 1.45 -2.14
CA LEU A 97 -16.81 0.19 -2.49
C LEU A 97 -18.31 0.39 -2.77
N LYS A 98 -18.99 1.22 -1.96
CA LYS A 98 -20.42 1.54 -2.14
C LYS A 98 -20.74 2.18 -3.48
N LYS A 99 -19.81 2.94 -4.08
CA LYS A 99 -19.98 3.49 -5.44
C LYS A 99 -20.00 2.41 -6.53
N LYS A 100 -19.51 1.21 -6.21
CA LYS A 100 -19.49 0.02 -7.08
C LYS A 100 -20.62 -0.97 -6.74
N GLY A 101 -21.52 -0.62 -5.81
CA GLY A 101 -22.55 -1.55 -5.31
C GLY A 101 -22.02 -2.62 -4.36
N LEU A 102 -20.79 -2.46 -3.85
CA LEU A 102 -20.17 -3.34 -2.87
C LEU A 102 -20.20 -2.70 -1.48
N HIS A 103 -19.86 -3.46 -0.44
CA HIS A 103 -19.65 -2.94 0.91
C HIS A 103 -18.57 -3.76 1.61
N LEU A 104 -17.97 -3.20 2.65
CA LEU A 104 -16.98 -3.91 3.47
C LEU A 104 -17.71 -4.76 4.53
N ASP A 105 -17.58 -6.08 4.48
CA ASP A 105 -18.12 -7.01 5.49
C ASP A 105 -17.27 -7.02 6.76
N TYR A 106 -15.95 -7.03 6.57
CA TYR A 106 -14.97 -7.10 7.64
C TYR A 106 -13.81 -6.13 7.43
N GLY A 107 -13.38 -5.46 8.50
CA GLY A 107 -12.31 -4.50 8.44
C GLY A 107 -11.50 -4.49 9.72
N ILE A 108 -10.18 -4.44 9.58
CA ILE A 108 -9.25 -4.30 10.72
C ILE A 108 -8.18 -3.26 10.41
N THR A 109 -7.84 -2.46 11.40
CA THR A 109 -6.64 -1.61 11.37
C THR A 109 -5.53 -2.30 12.15
N ILE A 110 -4.36 -2.46 11.55
CA ILE A 110 -3.22 -3.16 12.15
C ILE A 110 -2.09 -2.17 12.41
N PRO A 111 -1.87 -1.75 13.67
CA PRO A 111 -0.73 -0.92 14.04
C PRO A 111 0.59 -1.60 13.67
N SER A 112 1.51 -0.85 13.08
CA SER A 112 2.82 -1.32 12.65
C SER A 112 3.89 -0.25 12.86
N VAL A 113 5.08 -0.45 12.29
CA VAL A 113 6.18 0.51 12.42
C VAL A 113 5.89 1.76 11.60
N ALA A 114 5.79 2.89 12.30
CA ALA A 114 5.66 4.21 11.70
C ALA A 114 6.91 4.55 10.90
N ASN A 115 6.74 4.88 9.63
CA ASN A 115 7.81 4.93 8.64
C ASN A 115 7.68 6.05 7.60
N PHE A 116 6.81 7.04 7.85
CA PHE A 116 6.70 8.23 7.01
C PHE A 116 7.86 9.17 7.28
N ILE A 117 9.00 8.82 6.68
CA ILE A 117 10.32 9.43 6.92
C ILE A 117 10.35 10.94 6.65
N GLU A 118 9.38 11.48 5.91
CA GLU A 118 9.26 12.91 5.66
C GLU A 118 8.90 13.71 6.93
N GLU A 119 8.07 13.16 7.81
CA GLU A 119 7.59 13.87 8.99
C GLU A 119 8.38 13.53 10.25
N TYR A 120 8.79 12.27 10.41
CA TYR A 120 9.47 11.81 11.62
C TYR A 120 10.53 10.74 11.34
N ASN A 121 11.42 10.53 12.29
CA ASN A 121 12.39 9.43 12.24
C ASN A 121 11.69 8.12 12.69
N PRO A 122 11.76 7.02 11.90
CA PRO A 122 11.16 5.75 12.29
C PRO A 122 11.66 5.25 13.65
N LYS A 123 10.75 4.83 14.53
CA LYS A 123 11.08 4.29 15.86
C LYS A 123 11.47 2.81 15.76
N THR A 124 12.71 2.53 15.39
CA THR A 124 13.21 1.17 15.15
C THR A 124 13.40 0.33 16.42
N ARG A 125 13.64 0.95 17.59
CA ARG A 125 13.81 0.22 18.87
C ARG A 125 12.62 -0.66 19.25
N SER A 126 11.41 -0.26 18.87
CA SER A 126 10.18 -1.03 19.13
C SER A 126 9.71 -1.82 17.91
N ALA A 127 10.51 -1.89 16.84
CA ALA A 127 10.07 -2.46 15.56
C ALA A 127 9.67 -3.93 15.71
N ASP A 128 10.54 -4.75 16.30
CA ASP A 128 10.30 -6.20 16.40
C ASP A 128 9.03 -6.53 17.18
N ARG A 129 8.78 -5.82 18.30
CA ARG A 129 7.56 -6.00 19.08
C ARG A 129 6.33 -5.64 18.26
N LYS A 130 6.33 -4.45 17.63
CA LYS A 130 5.19 -4.00 16.81
C LYS A 130 4.93 -4.92 15.61
N LEU A 131 5.99 -5.47 15.02
CA LEU A 131 5.85 -6.41 13.90
C LEU A 131 5.25 -7.73 14.37
N ARG A 132 5.66 -8.28 15.51
CA ARG A 132 5.03 -9.47 16.09
C ARG A 132 3.56 -9.25 16.43
N GLU A 133 3.23 -8.13 17.09
CA GLU A 133 1.84 -7.75 17.40
C GLU A 133 1.00 -7.62 16.10
N ALA A 134 1.58 -7.06 15.04
CA ALA A 134 0.92 -6.93 13.75
C ALA A 134 0.68 -8.29 13.07
N ASP A 135 1.65 -9.21 13.15
CA ASP A 135 1.51 -10.57 12.63
C ASP A 135 0.40 -11.33 13.38
N GLU A 136 0.39 -11.26 14.72
CA GLU A 136 -0.66 -11.88 15.53
C GLU A 136 -2.06 -11.32 15.22
N MET A 137 -2.16 -10.02 14.92
CA MET A 137 -3.41 -9.41 14.47
C MET A 137 -3.84 -9.91 13.09
N ALA A 138 -2.90 -10.10 12.15
CA ALA A 138 -3.19 -10.66 10.83
C ALA A 138 -3.66 -12.12 10.93
N GLU A 139 -3.02 -12.91 11.78
CA GLU A 139 -3.39 -14.28 12.10
C GLU A 139 -4.82 -14.36 12.64
N ARG A 140 -5.15 -13.54 13.66
CA ARG A 140 -6.51 -13.46 14.20
C ARG A 140 -7.52 -13.02 13.15
N ALA A 141 -7.21 -11.97 12.39
CA ALA A 141 -8.10 -11.46 11.34
C ALA A 141 -8.36 -12.52 10.26
N SER A 142 -7.34 -13.31 9.89
CA SER A 142 -7.49 -14.42 8.95
C SER A 142 -8.49 -15.44 9.47
N ALA A 143 -8.38 -15.85 10.74
CA ALA A 143 -9.32 -16.77 11.36
C ALA A 143 -10.76 -16.21 11.41
N GLU A 144 -10.92 -14.91 11.69
CA GLU A 144 -12.23 -14.25 11.71
C GLU A 144 -12.87 -14.18 10.32
N VAL A 145 -12.06 -13.92 9.29
CA VAL A 145 -12.50 -13.89 7.89
C VAL A 145 -12.85 -15.28 7.37
N ILE A 146 -12.08 -16.31 7.73
CA ILE A 146 -12.40 -17.72 7.42
C ILE A 146 -13.74 -18.11 8.06
N ALA A 147 -14.01 -17.64 9.28
CA ALA A 147 -15.29 -17.81 9.96
C ALA A 147 -16.40 -16.87 9.45
N ALA A 148 -16.16 -16.12 8.37
CA ALA A 148 -17.08 -15.15 7.76
C ALA A 148 -17.69 -14.14 8.75
N ARG A 149 -16.92 -13.73 9.77
CA ARG A 149 -17.36 -12.72 10.74
C ARG A 149 -17.60 -11.37 10.05
N ARG A 150 -18.51 -10.58 10.57
CA ARG A 150 -18.80 -9.22 10.10
C ARG A 150 -18.64 -8.24 11.24
N ASN A 151 -18.02 -7.09 10.98
CA ASN A 151 -17.82 -6.04 12.00
C ASN A 151 -18.05 -4.61 11.47
N GLY A 152 -18.69 -4.47 10.31
CA GLY A 152 -19.24 -3.19 9.86
C GLY A 152 -20.44 -2.73 10.70
N PRO A 153 -20.93 -1.49 10.48
CA PRO A 153 -20.49 -0.53 9.46
C PRO A 153 -19.21 0.24 9.86
N PHE A 154 -18.54 0.82 8.86
CA PHE A 154 -17.34 1.64 9.06
C PHE A 154 -17.61 3.12 8.81
N GLY A 155 -17.19 3.98 9.74
CA GLY A 155 -17.40 5.43 9.68
C GLY A 155 -16.30 6.16 8.91
N PHE A 156 -16.69 7.13 8.09
CA PHE A 156 -15.78 8.14 7.52
C PHE A 156 -16.35 9.52 7.79
N HIS A 157 -16.03 10.03 8.97
CA HIS A 157 -16.63 11.24 9.52
C HIS A 157 -16.17 12.49 8.77
N VAL A 158 -16.86 13.60 8.99
CA VAL A 158 -16.56 14.89 8.34
C VAL A 158 -15.11 15.32 8.59
N TRP A 159 -14.61 15.12 9.82
CA TRP A 159 -13.23 15.44 10.19
C TRP A 159 -12.21 14.57 9.46
N ASP A 160 -12.47 13.27 9.29
CA ASP A 160 -11.61 12.37 8.50
C ASP A 160 -11.53 12.82 7.05
N ARG A 161 -12.69 13.16 6.44
CA ARG A 161 -12.78 13.64 5.06
C ARG A 161 -12.01 14.93 4.85
N MET A 162 -12.16 15.88 5.78
CA MET A 162 -11.48 17.17 5.72
C MET A 162 -9.96 16.99 5.86
N PHE A 163 -9.52 16.17 6.82
CA PHE A 163 -8.09 15.89 7.03
C PHE A 163 -7.46 15.18 5.82
N TYR A 164 -8.14 14.15 5.31
CA TYR A 164 -7.71 13.43 4.11
C TYR A 164 -7.60 14.37 2.92
N LYS A 165 -8.61 15.22 2.68
CA LYS A 165 -8.59 16.20 1.57
C LYS A 165 -7.46 17.21 1.72
N LEU A 166 -7.30 17.81 2.89
CA LEU A 166 -6.25 18.79 3.14
C LEU A 166 -4.85 18.23 2.85
N TYR A 167 -4.56 17.03 3.39
CA TYR A 167 -3.25 16.41 3.21
C TYR A 167 -3.02 15.91 1.79
N THR A 168 -4.05 15.36 1.13
CA THR A 168 -3.92 14.96 -0.28
C THR A 168 -3.71 16.15 -1.21
N ASP A 169 -4.44 17.25 -1.01
CA ASP A 169 -4.23 18.50 -1.76
C ASP A 169 -2.81 19.07 -1.53
N TYR A 170 -2.26 18.89 -0.32
CA TYR A 170 -0.92 19.38 0.04
C TYR A 170 0.22 18.45 -0.40
N LYS A 171 0.02 17.13 -0.49
CA LYS A 171 1.10 16.14 -0.71
C LYS A 171 1.04 15.45 -2.07
N LEU A 172 -0.13 15.14 -2.61
CA LEU A 172 -0.23 14.44 -3.89
C LEU A 172 0.33 15.31 -5.01
N ASN A 173 1.03 14.68 -5.95
CA ASN A 173 1.71 15.33 -7.07
C ASN A 173 2.75 16.38 -6.63
N ARG A 174 3.14 16.43 -5.35
CA ARG A 174 4.19 17.31 -4.84
C ARG A 174 5.49 16.55 -4.66
N ASP A 175 6.32 16.61 -5.69
CA ASP A 175 7.68 16.05 -5.66
C ASP A 175 8.79 17.09 -5.68
N THR A 176 8.47 18.39 -5.72
CA THR A 176 9.47 19.47 -5.78
C THR A 176 10.40 19.53 -4.57
N GLY A 177 10.02 18.91 -3.45
CA GLY A 177 10.90 18.76 -2.29
C GLY A 177 11.87 17.58 -2.42
N PHE A 178 11.67 16.65 -3.36
CA PHE A 178 12.60 15.54 -3.57
C PHE A 178 13.81 15.98 -4.39
N HIS A 179 14.98 15.49 -3.98
CA HIS A 179 16.21 15.61 -4.77
C HIS A 179 17.04 14.34 -4.65
N VAL A 180 18.02 14.21 -5.55
CA VAL A 180 18.96 13.10 -5.62
C VAL A 180 20.35 13.63 -5.33
N ASP A 181 20.97 13.12 -4.27
CA ASP A 181 22.35 13.42 -3.88
C ASP A 181 23.36 12.71 -4.79
N ASP A 182 24.60 13.20 -4.79
CA ASP A 182 25.70 12.66 -5.62
C ASP A 182 26.14 11.23 -5.24
N THR A 183 25.65 10.69 -4.13
CA THR A 183 25.85 9.28 -3.75
C THR A 183 25.02 8.31 -4.62
N CYS A 184 24.19 8.82 -5.53
CA CYS A 184 23.37 8.00 -6.41
C CYS A 184 24.20 7.21 -7.43
N VAL A 185 24.17 5.88 -7.27
CA VAL A 185 24.79 4.92 -8.21
C VAL A 185 23.91 4.54 -9.39
N ARG A 186 22.82 5.28 -9.65
CA ARG A 186 21.97 5.13 -10.86
C ARG A 186 21.34 3.73 -11.04
N CYS A 187 21.11 2.99 -9.96
CA CYS A 187 20.63 1.60 -9.99
C CYS A 187 19.16 1.40 -10.45
N GLY A 188 18.41 2.48 -10.67
CA GLY A 188 17.02 2.42 -11.15
C GLY A 188 15.98 1.79 -10.22
N ILE A 189 16.31 1.49 -8.96
CA ILE A 189 15.33 0.95 -7.98
C ILE A 189 14.18 1.94 -7.78
N CYS A 190 14.47 3.24 -7.70
CA CYS A 190 13.47 4.28 -7.50
C CYS A 190 12.43 4.38 -8.62
N GLN A 191 12.83 4.14 -9.89
CA GLN A 191 11.89 4.03 -11.01
C GLN A 191 11.03 2.78 -10.87
N ARG A 192 11.64 1.62 -10.59
CA ARG A 192 10.95 0.32 -10.54
C ARG A 192 9.94 0.20 -9.40
N ILE A 193 10.19 0.87 -8.27
CA ILE A 193 9.32 0.82 -7.09
C ILE A 193 8.23 1.91 -7.09
N CYS A 194 8.24 2.82 -8.07
CA CYS A 194 7.33 3.96 -8.07
C CYS A 194 5.95 3.57 -8.64
N PRO A 195 4.89 3.51 -7.82
CA PRO A 195 3.59 3.01 -8.28
C PRO A 195 2.92 3.98 -9.27
N SER A 196 3.21 5.28 -9.14
CA SER A 196 2.70 6.31 -10.04
C SER A 196 3.62 6.60 -11.22
N ARG A 197 4.68 5.79 -11.41
CA ARG A 197 5.73 6.03 -12.43
C ARG A 197 6.33 7.44 -12.34
N ASN A 198 6.34 8.06 -11.16
CA ASN A 198 6.78 9.43 -11.00
C ASN A 198 8.28 9.64 -11.26
N ILE A 199 9.08 8.57 -11.20
CA ILE A 199 10.52 8.65 -11.39
C ILE A 199 10.87 7.90 -12.67
N VAL A 200 11.53 8.59 -13.60
CA VAL A 200 12.09 8.01 -14.84
C VAL A 200 13.59 8.24 -14.89
N LEU A 201 14.34 7.31 -15.45
CA LEU A 201 15.77 7.48 -15.70
C LEU A 201 15.97 8.15 -17.06
N LYS A 202 16.47 9.39 -17.06
CA LYS A 202 16.91 10.10 -18.27
C LYS A 202 18.40 10.34 -18.17
N ASN A 203 19.16 9.92 -19.19
CA ASN A 203 20.63 9.91 -19.15
C ASN A 203 21.16 9.27 -17.85
N GLU A 204 20.54 8.15 -17.46
CA GLU A 204 20.80 7.39 -16.23
C GLU A 204 20.54 8.14 -14.90
N LYS A 205 20.01 9.36 -14.93
CA LYS A 205 19.68 10.13 -13.73
C LYS A 205 18.17 10.07 -13.45
N PRO A 206 17.74 9.91 -12.17
CA PRO A 206 16.33 9.96 -11.83
C PRO A 206 15.75 11.37 -12.05
N GLU A 207 14.68 11.47 -12.82
CA GLU A 207 13.87 12.67 -13.02
C GLU A 207 12.45 12.46 -12.48
N PHE A 208 11.94 13.45 -11.76
CA PHE A 208 10.61 13.44 -11.18
C PHE A 208 9.57 14.02 -12.16
N GLN A 209 8.41 13.38 -12.27
CA GLN A 209 7.41 13.62 -13.32
C GLN A 209 6.13 14.28 -12.81
N HIS A 210 6.16 14.87 -11.60
CA HIS A 210 5.10 15.66 -11.00
C HIS A 210 3.75 14.93 -10.82
N ARG A 211 3.80 13.60 -10.65
CA ARG A 211 2.66 12.70 -10.40
C ARG A 211 2.84 11.84 -9.15
N CYS A 212 3.59 12.33 -8.17
CA CYS A 212 3.97 11.61 -6.95
C CYS A 212 2.76 11.17 -6.11
N GLU A 213 2.75 9.90 -5.67
CA GLU A 213 1.83 9.38 -4.63
C GLU A 213 2.19 9.89 -3.23
N HIS A 214 3.43 10.34 -3.07
CA HIS A 214 4.02 10.72 -1.80
C HIS A 214 4.19 9.56 -0.80
N CYS A 215 4.29 8.33 -1.31
CA CYS A 215 4.44 7.09 -0.54
C CYS A 215 5.83 6.87 0.08
N VAL A 216 6.82 7.70 -0.26
CA VAL A 216 8.23 7.64 0.18
C VAL A 216 8.94 6.29 -0.02
N ALA A 217 8.45 5.41 -0.90
CA ALA A 217 9.09 4.15 -1.25
C ALA A 217 10.51 4.36 -1.82
N CYS A 218 10.66 5.36 -2.71
CA CYS A 218 11.93 5.70 -3.35
C CYS A 218 13.01 6.11 -2.35
N ILE A 219 12.63 6.82 -1.28
CA ILE A 219 13.54 7.22 -0.20
C ILE A 219 13.95 6.01 0.63
N ASN A 220 12.96 5.22 1.08
CA ASN A 220 13.22 4.11 2.01
C ASN A 220 13.95 2.93 1.35
N CYS A 221 13.79 2.73 0.04
CA CYS A 221 14.39 1.61 -0.69
C CYS A 221 15.64 1.99 -1.49
N CYS A 222 16.11 3.23 -1.42
CA CYS A 222 17.37 3.62 -2.07
C CYS A 222 18.56 3.01 -1.30
N PRO A 223 19.37 2.13 -1.90
CA PRO A 223 20.48 1.48 -1.21
C PRO A 223 21.59 2.46 -0.80
N GLN A 224 21.75 3.55 -1.57
CA GLN A 224 22.72 4.60 -1.29
C GLN A 224 22.13 5.75 -0.46
N GLN A 225 20.86 5.63 -0.07
CA GLN A 225 20.11 6.70 0.61
C GLN A 225 20.18 8.06 -0.09
N ALA A 226 20.37 8.04 -1.41
CA ALA A 226 20.63 9.24 -2.22
C ALA A 226 19.39 10.08 -2.49
N ILE A 227 18.18 9.54 -2.29
CA ILE A 227 16.94 10.32 -2.48
C ILE A 227 16.54 10.94 -1.16
N GLN A 228 16.41 12.26 -1.14
CA GLN A 228 16.01 13.03 0.03
C GLN A 228 14.70 13.76 -0.20
N TRP A 229 14.04 14.13 0.91
CA TRP A 229 13.03 15.18 0.94
C TRP A 229 13.58 16.39 1.69
N LYS A 230 13.86 17.46 0.95
CA LYS A 230 14.53 18.67 1.45
C LYS A 230 15.72 18.25 2.34
N HIS A 231 16.02 19.03 3.37
CA HIS A 231 17.06 18.64 4.34
C HIS A 231 16.55 17.69 5.44
N ALA A 232 15.24 17.41 5.49
CA ALA A 232 14.60 16.73 6.61
C ALA A 232 15.04 15.27 6.76
N THR A 233 15.30 14.58 5.64
CA THR A 233 15.52 13.12 5.63
C THR A 233 16.98 12.70 5.68
N GLN A 234 17.92 13.62 5.49
CA GLN A 234 19.36 13.32 5.34
C GLN A 234 19.95 12.56 6.55
N LYS A 235 19.43 12.81 7.76
CA LYS A 235 19.89 12.17 9.00
C LYS A 235 18.90 11.13 9.55
N ARG A 236 17.85 10.79 8.80
CA ARG A 236 16.79 9.88 9.27
C ARG A 236 17.05 8.46 8.80
N VAL A 237 16.67 7.50 9.65
CA VAL A 237 16.82 6.08 9.36
C VAL A 237 15.86 5.67 8.26
N ARG A 238 16.36 4.93 7.25
CA ARG A 238 15.51 4.31 6.23
C ARG A 238 14.85 3.08 6.83
N TYR A 239 13.53 2.99 6.69
CA TYR A 239 12.78 1.84 7.17
C TYR A 239 12.19 1.04 6.03
N ARG A 240 12.46 -0.26 6.05
CA ARG A 240 11.76 -1.29 5.30
C ARG A 240 11.45 -2.42 6.27
N ASN A 241 10.31 -3.07 6.08
CA ASN A 241 9.99 -4.26 6.85
C ASN A 241 11.12 -5.31 6.66
N PRO A 242 11.77 -5.78 7.74
CA PRO A 242 12.92 -6.66 7.63
C PRO A 242 12.55 -8.05 7.08
N GLY A 243 11.28 -8.45 7.16
CA GLY A 243 10.79 -9.73 6.62
C GLY A 243 10.34 -9.69 5.16
N VAL A 244 10.54 -8.58 4.44
CA VAL A 244 10.11 -8.42 3.05
C VAL A 244 11.26 -7.88 2.23
N SER A 245 11.64 -8.55 1.13
CA SER A 245 12.77 -8.16 0.30
C SER A 245 12.48 -6.90 -0.54
N VAL A 246 13.50 -6.19 -1.03
CA VAL A 246 13.29 -5.07 -1.98
C VAL A 246 12.71 -5.60 -3.30
N HIS A 247 13.06 -6.83 -3.68
CA HIS A 247 12.53 -7.46 -4.87
C HIS A 247 11.01 -7.64 -4.77
N ASP A 248 10.50 -8.17 -3.65
CA ASP A 248 9.07 -8.40 -3.44
C ASP A 248 8.29 -7.07 -3.49
N ILE A 249 8.87 -5.99 -2.93
CA ILE A 249 8.25 -4.66 -3.03
C ILE A 249 8.24 -4.16 -4.48
N ILE A 250 9.31 -4.36 -5.24
CA ILE A 250 9.33 -4.00 -6.67
C ILE A 250 8.27 -4.79 -7.44
N GLU A 251 8.14 -6.09 -7.19
CA GLU A 251 7.13 -6.93 -7.86
C GLU A 251 5.70 -6.47 -7.56
N GLY A 252 5.46 -5.98 -6.34
CA GLY A 252 4.16 -5.47 -5.91
C GLY A 252 3.84 -4.02 -6.29
N MET A 253 4.86 -3.21 -6.59
CA MET A 253 4.71 -1.77 -6.86
C MET A 253 4.92 -1.41 -8.32
N GLY A 254 5.69 -2.20 -9.07
CA GLY A 254 6.02 -1.91 -10.46
C GLY A 254 4.79 -2.00 -11.38
N SER A 255 4.60 -1.01 -12.25
CA SER A 255 3.56 -1.08 -13.29
C SER A 255 3.91 -2.17 -14.31
N ALA A 256 2.94 -2.98 -14.74
CA ALA A 256 3.13 -3.93 -15.82
C ALA A 256 3.56 -3.19 -17.11
N ARG A 257 4.87 -3.24 -17.41
CA ARG A 257 5.53 -3.26 -18.73
C ARG A 257 7.05 -3.21 -18.52
N ASN A 258 7.59 -4.28 -17.94
CA ASN A 258 8.81 -4.87 -18.49
C ASN A 258 8.31 -6.08 -19.28
N SER A 259 8.05 -5.88 -20.57
CA SER A 259 7.66 -6.93 -21.49
C SER A 259 8.85 -7.85 -21.74
N PHE A 260 9.03 -8.81 -20.84
CA PHE A 260 9.48 -10.15 -21.17
C PHE A 260 8.58 -11.11 -20.40
N ILE A 261 7.95 -12.03 -21.14
CA ILE A 261 7.11 -13.15 -20.71
C ILE A 261 5.58 -12.89 -20.73
N SER A 262 5.05 -13.35 -21.87
CA SER A 262 3.74 -13.90 -22.24
C SER A 262 2.44 -13.24 -21.77
N LYS A 263 1.63 -12.95 -22.80
CA LYS A 263 0.17 -12.85 -22.79
C LYS A 263 -0.47 -14.06 -22.08
N ASP A 264 -1.70 -13.84 -21.64
CA ASP A 264 -2.63 -14.79 -21.00
C ASP A 264 -2.50 -14.88 -19.48
N ARG A 265 -3.23 -14.00 -18.80
CA ARG A 265 -3.77 -14.24 -17.45
C ARG A 265 -5.14 -13.58 -17.35
N ASP A 266 -6.12 -14.25 -17.95
CA ASP A 266 -7.48 -14.22 -17.42
C ASP A 266 -7.48 -15.14 -16.19
N ILE A 267 -7.84 -14.59 -15.03
CA ILE A 267 -8.19 -15.28 -13.78
C ILE A 267 -9.59 -14.78 -13.40
#